data_AF-A0A7V1D0E9-F1
#
_entry.id   AF-A0A7V1D0E9-F1
#
_cell.length_a   1.000
_cell.length_b   1.000
_cell.length_c   1.000
_cell.angle_alpha   90.00
_cell.angle_beta   90.00
_cell.angle_gamma   90.00
#
_symmetry.space_group_name_H-M   'P 1'
#
loop_
_entity.id
_entity.type
_entity.pdbx_description
1 polymer ?
#
loop_
_entity_poly.entity_id
_entity_poly.type
_entity_poly.pdbx_seq_one_letter_code
_entity_poly.pdbx_strand_id
1 'polypeptide(L)' 'MFEVDEDILQDFLVEAGEILELLSEQLVELENNPEDTELLNAIFRGFHTVKGGAGFLA' A
#
# COMPACT_ATOMS: atom_id res chain seq x y z
N MET A 1 -2.65 -4.12 26.98
CA MET A 1 -1.87 -5.00 26.08
C MET A 1 -2.71 -5.42 24.88
N PHE A 2 -3.95 -5.90 25.05
CA PHE A 2 -4.90 -6.07 23.93
C PHE A 2 -5.25 -4.76 23.20
N GLU A 3 -5.42 -3.66 23.93
CA GLU A 3 -5.76 -2.34 23.36
C GLU A 3 -4.66 -1.78 22.43
N VAL A 4 -3.38 -2.06 22.72
CA VAL A 4 -2.24 -1.60 21.91
C VAL A 4 -2.16 -2.33 20.57
N ASP A 5 -2.62 -3.59 20.52
CA ASP A 5 -2.67 -4.39 19.29
C ASP A 5 -3.78 -3.89 18.36
N GLU A 6 -4.93 -3.51 18.93
CA GLU A 6 -6.04 -2.90 18.18
C GLU A 6 -5.69 -1.51 17.62
N ASP A 7 -4.96 -0.68 18.37
CA ASP A 7 -4.50 0.64 17.89
C ASP A 7 -3.52 0.49 16.70
N ILE A 8 -2.54 -0.42 16.81
CA ILE A 8 -1.57 -0.67 15.73
C ILE A 8 -2.28 -1.26 14.50
N LEU A 9 -3.27 -2.13 14.69
CA LEU A 9 -4.09 -2.65 13.61
C LEU A 9 -4.89 -1.53 12.92
N GLN A 10 -5.49 -0.60 13.67
CA GLN A 10 -6.21 0.52 13.07
C GLN A 10 -5.29 1.44 12.28
N ASP A 11 -4.13 1.80 12.83
CA ASP A 11 -3.13 2.62 12.13
C ASP A 11 -2.70 1.96 10.82
N PHE A 12 -2.43 0.65 10.84
CA PHE A 12 -2.11 -0.09 9.63
C PHE A 12 -3.25 -0.08 8.60
N LEU A 13 -4.50 -0.28 9.04
CA LEU A 13 -5.64 -0.29 8.13
C LEU A 13 -5.86 1.07 7.46
N VAL A 14 -5.64 2.17 8.18
CA VAL A 14 -5.70 3.53 7.64
C VAL A 14 -4.59 3.74 6.61
N GLU A 15 -3.32 3.46 6.98
CA GLU A 15 -2.18 3.63 6.07
C GLU A 15 -2.30 2.74 4.83
N ALA A 16 -2.72 1.48 4.99
CA ALA A 16 -2.94 0.57 3.87
C ALA A 16 -4.05 1.08 2.94
N GLY A 17 -5.12 1.66 3.50
CA GLY A 17 -6.19 2.28 2.72
C GLY A 17 -5.68 3.43 1.85
N GLU A 18 -4.92 4.35 2.42
CA GLU A 18 -4.32 5.49 1.70
C GLU A 18 -3.37 5.04 0.59
N ILE A 19 -2.52 4.03 0.87
CA ILE A 19 -1.62 3.47 -0.13
C ILE A 19 -2.42 2.82 -1.28
N LEU A 20 -3.49 2.07 -0.97
CA LEU A 20 -4.29 1.41 -1.98
C LEU A 20 -5.07 2.40 -2.86
N GLU A 21 -5.51 3.52 -2.30
CA GLU A 21 -6.13 4.61 -3.08
C GLU A 21 -5.13 5.21 -4.08
N LEU A 22 -3.91 5.54 -3.63
CA LEU A 22 -2.84 6.02 -4.51
C LEU A 22 -2.48 5.00 -5.59
N LEU A 23 -2.38 3.71 -5.23
CA LEU A 23 -2.07 2.65 -6.17
C LEU A 23 -3.15 2.53 -7.26
N SER A 24 -4.42 2.74 -6.90
CA SER A 24 -5.52 2.73 -7.88
C SER A 24 -5.33 3.83 -8.94
N GLU A 25 -4.95 5.03 -8.54
CA GLU A 25 -4.70 6.14 -9.48
C GLU A 25 -3.49 5.85 -10.38
N GLN A 26 -2.40 5.36 -9.77
CA GLN A 26 -1.17 5.02 -10.50
C GLN A 26 -1.37 3.88 -11.49
N LEU A 27 -2.22 2.90 -11.19
CA LEU A 27 -2.54 1.82 -12.11
C LEU A 27 -3.29 2.32 -13.34
N VAL A 28 -4.24 3.26 -13.16
CA VAL A 28 -4.93 3.91 -14.28
C VAL A 28 -3.95 4.75 -15.12
N GLU A 29 -3.01 5.43 -14.49
CA GLU A 29 -1.95 6.16 -15.22
C GLU A 29 -1.04 5.19 -16.01
N LEU A 30 -0.68 4.05 -15.42
CA LEU A 30 0.15 3.04 -16.07
C LEU A 30 -0.57 2.40 -17.26
N GLU A 31 -1.88 2.20 -17.20
CA GLU A 31 -2.68 1.73 -18.34
C GLU A 31 -2.54 2.66 -19.56
N ASN A 32 -2.43 3.97 -19.32
CA ASN A 32 -2.21 4.95 -20.38
C ASN A 32 -0.74 5.04 -20.83
N ASN A 33 0.20 4.72 -19.94
CA ASN A 33 1.66 4.81 -20.17
C ASN A 33 2.38 3.49 -19.80
N PRO A 34 2.15 2.38 -20.52
CA PRO A 34 2.60 1.05 -20.10
C PRO A 34 4.13 0.85 -20.12
N GLU A 35 4.88 1.72 -20.80
CA GLU A 35 6.34 1.70 -20.82
C GLU A 35 6.98 2.54 -19.69
N ASP A 36 6.17 3.19 -18.85
CA ASP A 36 6.65 3.94 -17.70
C ASP A 36 7.12 2.99 -16.59
N THR A 37 8.38 2.58 -16.71
CA THR A 37 9.04 1.72 -15.73
C THR A 37 9.22 2.38 -14.37
N GLU A 38 9.26 3.71 -14.27
CA GLU A 38 9.38 4.41 -12.99
C GLU A 38 8.06 4.31 -12.21
N LEU A 39 6.94 4.54 -12.89
CA LEU A 39 5.59 4.36 -12.37
C LEU A 39 5.34 2.90 -11.95
N LEU A 40 5.68 1.94 -12.80
CA LEU A 40 5.58 0.51 -12.46
C LEU A 40 6.38 0.16 -11.19
N ASN A 41 7.59 0.70 -11.05
CA ASN A 41 8.41 0.51 -9.85
C ASN A 41 7.81 1.20 -8.62
N ALA A 42 7.13 2.34 -8.77
CA ALA A 42 6.41 2.99 -7.69
C ALA A 42 5.24 2.13 -7.18
N ILE A 43 4.44 1.60 -8.10
CA ILE A 43 3.33 0.69 -7.81
C ILE A 43 3.81 -0.55 -7.06
N PHE A 44 4.91 -1.16 -7.54
CA PHE A 44 5.52 -2.32 -6.88
C PHE A 44 5.93 -2.00 -5.43
N ARG A 45 6.54 -0.84 -5.18
CA ARG A 45 6.92 -0.42 -3.83
C ARG A 45 5.70 -0.23 -2.93
N GLY A 46 4.62 0.35 -3.43
CA GLY A 46 3.39 0.52 -2.65
C GLY A 46 2.81 -0.82 -2.18
N PHE A 47 2.67 -1.80 -3.08
CA PHE A 47 2.26 -3.16 -2.69
C PHE A 47 3.23 -3.81 -1.71
N HIS A 48 4.54 -3.59 -1.87
CA HIS A 48 5.55 -4.12 -0.95
C HIS A 48 5.40 -3.55 0.47
N THR A 49 5.06 -2.27 0.62
CA THR A 49 4.80 -1.63 1.91
C THR A 49 3.59 -2.26 2.61
N VAL A 50 2.46 -2.39 1.91
CA VAL A 50 1.24 -3.00 2.49
C VAL A 50 1.49 -4.44 2.94
N LYS A 51 2.17 -5.24 2.10
CA LYS A 51 2.57 -6.62 2.44
C LYS A 51 3.48 -6.65 3.68
N GLY A 52 4.44 -5.72 3.77
CA GLY A 52 5.35 -5.61 4.91
C GLY A 52 4.61 -5.29 6.22
N GLY A 53 3.69 -4.32 6.19
CA GLY A 53 2.86 -3.96 7.35
C GLY A 53 1.95 -5.11 7.79
N ALA A 54 1.30 -5.80 6.85
CA ALA A 54 0.46 -6.95 7.16
C ALA A 54 1.24 -8.10 7.83
N GLY A 55 2.50 -8.33 7.41
CA GLY A 55 3.36 -9.34 8.00
C GLY A 55 3.85 -9.01 9.41
N PHE A 56 3.80 -7.74 9.83
CA PHE A 56 4.15 -7.31 11.19
C PHE A 56 3.02 -7.60 12.21
N LEU A 57 1.78 -7.70 11.72
CA LEU A 57 0.57 -7.94 12.52
C LEU A 57 0.19 -9.43 12.66
N ALA A 58 0.92 -10.33 12.01
CA ALA A 58 0.61 -11.76 11.90
C ALA A 58 1.26 -12.64 12.97
#